data_AF-A0A9D4I627-F1
#
_entry.id   AF-A0A9D4I627-F1
#
_cell.length_a   1.000
_cell.length_b   1.000
_cell.length_c   1.000
_cell.angle_alpha   90.00
_cell.angle_beta   90.00
_cell.angle_gamma   90.00
#
_symmetry.space_group_name_H-M   'P 1'
#
loop_
_entity.id
_entity.type
_entity.pdbx_description
1 polymer ?
#
loop_
_entity_poly.entity_id
_entity_poly.type
_entity_poly.pdbx_seq_one_letter_code
_entity_poly.pdbx_strand_id
1 'polypeptide(L)'
;MKFPTDHSFFSSIHRLLHSYNLPTAYQLFESPPSKEMWKAKLNSAVDQHTIATWQEEIQEKPILWYITTDALSVGKTHHLYTCVRPNRIDILRAETKAKLLTGTYTVQANRAVFNQYAVNSICTLCNTEPECRVHFIAKCPTSNAVRDKYRARLLECLSLHAREEPLELVNNAESFTQLIPESTHPSVNKGHLPPEKEVDSMELLFREYILIIRLLRCRELAKGS
;
A
#
# COMPACT_ATOMS: atom_id res chain seq x y z
N MET A 1 -27.31 3.92 2.45
CA MET A 1 -28.16 4.94 3.12
C MET A 1 -28.77 5.84 2.05
N LYS A 2 -30.11 5.84 1.88
CA LYS A 2 -30.79 6.85 1.07
C LYS A 2 -31.10 8.03 2.00
N PHE A 3 -30.35 9.13 1.86
CA PHE A 3 -30.60 10.33 2.65
C PHE A 3 -31.87 11.03 2.14
N PRO A 4 -32.76 11.51 3.04
CA PRO A 4 -33.90 12.32 2.63
C PRO A 4 -33.41 13.59 1.91
N THR A 5 -34.08 13.91 0.81
CA THR A 5 -33.81 15.07 -0.06
C THR A 5 -34.32 16.37 0.56
N ASP A 6 -34.02 16.61 1.84
CA ASP A 6 -34.22 17.93 2.41
C ASP A 6 -33.14 18.87 1.84
N HIS A 7 -33.56 19.68 0.87
CA HIS A 7 -32.73 20.62 0.12
C HIS A 7 -32.42 21.91 0.90
N SER A 8 -32.74 21.99 2.20
CA SER A 8 -32.43 23.18 3.00
C SER A 8 -30.92 23.40 3.09
N PHE A 9 -30.47 24.58 2.65
CA PHE A 9 -29.07 25.01 2.74
C PHE A 9 -28.55 24.92 4.18
N PHE A 10 -29.37 25.32 5.17
CA PHE A 10 -29.01 25.29 6.58
C PHE A 10 -28.77 23.86 7.09
N SER A 11 -29.64 22.92 6.71
CA SER A 11 -29.48 21.51 7.09
C SER A 11 -28.25 20.88 6.44
N SER A 12 -27.87 21.31 5.24
CA SER A 12 -26.64 20.88 4.58
C SER A 12 -25.38 21.42 5.26
N ILE A 13 -25.35 22.71 5.63
CA ILE A 13 -24.24 23.28 6.41
C ILE A 13 -24.11 22.59 7.77
N HIS A 14 -25.23 22.41 8.48
CA HIS A 14 -25.22 21.74 9.78
C HIS A 14 -24.65 20.32 9.68
N ARG A 15 -25.08 19.54 8.66
CA ARG A 15 -24.55 18.19 8.42
C ARG A 15 -23.04 18.20 8.12
N LEU A 16 -22.57 19.14 7.30
CA LEU A 16 -21.13 19.26 6.99
C LEU A 16 -20.32 19.64 8.22
N LEU A 17 -20.73 20.65 8.99
CA LEU A 17 -20.04 21.03 10.22
C LEU A 17 -19.99 19.84 11.19
N HIS A 18 -21.09 19.11 11.32
CA HIS A 18 -21.15 17.92 12.15
C HIS A 18 -20.25 16.77 11.64
N SER A 19 -20.24 16.48 10.33
CA SER A 19 -19.44 15.36 9.77
C SER A 19 -17.93 15.55 9.94
N TYR A 20 -17.48 16.80 9.95
CA TYR A 20 -16.07 17.16 10.16
C TYR A 20 -15.76 17.54 11.62
N ASN A 21 -16.70 17.34 12.56
CA ASN A 21 -16.55 17.73 13.97
C ASN A 21 -16.12 19.22 14.15
N LEU A 22 -16.69 20.09 13.32
CA LEU A 22 -16.47 21.54 13.35
C LEU A 22 -17.49 22.23 14.25
N PRO A 23 -17.17 23.44 14.77
CA PRO A 23 -18.13 24.23 15.55
C PRO A 23 -19.40 24.50 14.75
N THR A 24 -20.53 24.52 15.45
CA THR A 24 -21.82 24.87 14.87
C THR A 24 -21.81 26.32 14.37
N ALA A 25 -22.72 26.65 13.44
CA ALA A 25 -22.86 28.02 12.93
C ALA A 25 -23.10 29.05 14.05
N TYR A 26 -23.83 28.65 15.10
CA TYR A 26 -24.07 29.48 16.28
C TYR A 26 -22.78 29.78 17.07
N GLN A 27 -21.96 28.76 17.34
CA GLN A 27 -20.66 28.93 18.01
C GLN A 27 -19.70 29.80 17.22
N LEU A 28 -19.72 29.70 15.88
CA LEU A 28 -18.94 30.57 15.00
C LEU A 28 -19.39 32.03 15.04
N PHE A 29 -20.67 32.29 15.32
CA PHE A 29 -21.20 33.64 15.49
C PHE A 29 -20.85 34.23 16.86
N GLU A 30 -20.93 33.43 17.92
CA GLU A 30 -20.57 33.86 19.28
C GLU A 30 -19.07 34.17 19.43
N SER A 31 -18.22 33.37 18.80
CA SER A 31 -16.76 33.54 18.86
C SER A 31 -16.15 33.34 17.46
N PRO A 32 -16.20 34.38 16.61
CA PRO A 32 -15.75 34.26 15.23
C PRO A 32 -14.22 34.12 15.17
N PRO A 33 -13.70 33.00 14.63
CA PRO A 33 -12.26 32.86 14.41
C PRO A 33 -11.78 33.84 13.34
N SER A 34 -10.49 34.18 13.35
CA SER A 34 -9.88 34.85 12.19
C SER A 34 -9.97 33.95 10.95
N LYS A 35 -9.89 34.56 9.77
CA LYS A 35 -9.93 33.83 8.50
C LYS A 35 -8.84 32.76 8.42
N GLU A 36 -7.64 33.07 8.89
CA GLU A 36 -6.47 32.18 8.90
C GLU A 36 -6.68 31.02 9.86
N MET A 37 -7.16 31.29 11.09
CA MET A 37 -7.47 30.25 12.08
C MET A 37 -8.58 29.33 11.58
N TRP A 38 -9.63 29.89 10.98
CA TRP A 38 -10.73 29.10 10.42
C TRP A 38 -10.25 28.19 9.30
N LYS A 39 -9.44 28.72 8.36
CA LYS A 39 -8.88 27.93 7.26
C LYS A 39 -7.99 26.80 7.79
N ALA A 40 -7.14 27.06 8.77
CA ALA A 40 -6.30 26.04 9.38
C ALA A 40 -7.13 24.93 10.06
N LYS A 41 -8.16 25.32 10.83
CA LYS A 41 -9.07 24.39 11.49
C LYS A 41 -9.85 23.54 10.48
N LEU A 42 -10.37 24.16 9.44
CA LEU A 42 -11.09 23.48 8.36
C LEU A 42 -10.20 22.45 7.67
N ASN A 43 -8.99 22.84 7.26
CA ASN A 43 -8.04 21.93 6.63
C ASN A 43 -7.70 20.74 7.55
N SER A 44 -7.38 21.01 8.82
CA SER A 44 -7.09 19.94 9.78
C SER A 44 -8.27 18.99 9.98
N ALA A 45 -9.50 19.48 10.02
CA ALA A 45 -10.69 18.65 10.15
C ALA A 45 -10.95 17.80 8.90
N VAL A 46 -10.75 18.38 7.71
CA VAL A 46 -10.84 17.64 6.44
C VAL A 46 -9.76 16.56 6.36
N ASP A 47 -8.53 16.86 6.75
CA ASP A 47 -7.42 15.90 6.74
C ASP A 47 -7.67 14.75 7.71
N GLN A 48 -8.09 15.04 8.94
CA GLN A 48 -8.44 14.03 9.95
C GLN A 48 -9.58 13.12 9.48
N HIS A 49 -10.65 13.70 8.93
CA HIS A 49 -11.79 12.95 8.42
C HIS A 49 -11.38 12.05 7.24
N THR A 50 -10.54 12.56 6.34
CA THR A 50 -10.02 11.80 5.20
C THR A 50 -9.17 10.61 5.65
N ILE A 51 -8.25 10.82 6.60
CA ILE A 51 -7.40 9.76 7.15
C ILE A 51 -8.25 8.71 7.87
N ALA A 52 -9.23 9.13 8.69
CA ALA A 52 -10.13 8.21 9.38
C ALA A 52 -10.92 7.34 8.38
N THR A 53 -11.46 7.96 7.32
CA THR A 53 -12.17 7.23 6.25
C THR A 53 -11.26 6.21 5.57
N TRP A 54 -10.02 6.57 5.25
CA TRP A 54 -9.06 5.63 4.66
C TRP A 54 -8.70 4.48 5.60
N GLN A 55 -8.55 4.75 6.89
CA GLN A 55 -8.27 3.73 7.90
C GLN A 55 -9.43 2.73 8.01
N GLU A 56 -10.67 3.22 8.05
CA GLU A 56 -11.87 2.38 8.05
C GLU A 56 -11.93 1.52 6.78
N GLU A 57 -11.74 2.11 5.60
CA GLU A 57 -11.74 1.36 4.34
C GLU A 57 -10.64 0.29 4.27
N ILE A 58 -9.46 0.57 4.82
CA ILE A 58 -8.35 -0.40 4.87
C ILE A 58 -8.68 -1.55 5.80
N GLN A 59 -9.30 -1.28 6.96
CA GLN A 59 -9.73 -2.31 7.90
C GLN A 59 -10.82 -3.21 7.32
N GLU A 60 -11.76 -2.65 6.56
CA GLU A 60 -12.84 -3.40 5.90
C GLU A 60 -12.37 -4.28 4.73
N LYS A 61 -11.20 -3.99 4.17
CA LYS A 61 -10.67 -4.66 2.96
C LYS A 61 -9.41 -5.46 3.30
N PRO A 62 -9.51 -6.77 3.58
CA PRO A 62 -8.35 -7.62 3.92
C PRO A 62 -7.20 -7.56 2.90
N ILE A 63 -7.51 -7.25 1.64
CA ILE A 63 -6.51 -7.13 0.58
C ILE A 63 -5.56 -5.93 0.74
N LEU A 64 -6.00 -4.92 1.50
CA LEU A 64 -5.26 -3.69 1.83
C LEU A 64 -4.47 -3.81 3.14
N TRP A 65 -4.49 -4.97 3.80
CA TRP A 65 -3.72 -5.26 5.03
C TRP A 65 -2.24 -4.86 4.94
N TYR A 66 -1.68 -4.86 3.72
CA TYR A 66 -0.29 -4.55 3.48
C TYR A 66 0.03 -3.05 3.53
N ILE A 67 -0.97 -2.16 3.51
CA ILE A 67 -0.78 -0.70 3.51
C ILE A 67 -0.60 -0.20 4.94
N THR A 68 0.49 0.54 5.18
CA THR A 68 0.68 1.24 6.45
C THR A 68 -0.26 2.44 6.54
N THR A 69 -1.23 2.39 7.44
CA THR A 69 -2.12 3.53 7.72
C THR A 69 -1.40 4.71 8.37
N ASP A 70 -0.37 4.44 9.18
CA ASP A 70 0.34 5.45 9.97
C ASP A 70 1.19 6.38 9.09
N ALA A 71 1.53 5.93 7.88
CA ALA A 71 2.26 6.71 6.90
C ALA A 71 1.34 7.59 6.03
N LEU A 72 0.02 7.41 6.12
CA LEU A 72 -0.95 8.17 5.34
C LEU A 72 -1.04 9.59 5.88
N SER A 73 -0.78 10.55 5.00
CA SER A 73 -0.98 11.97 5.29
C SER A 73 -1.49 12.67 4.05
N VAL A 74 -2.47 13.55 4.24
CA VAL A 74 -3.06 14.30 3.12
C VAL A 74 -2.00 15.24 2.53
N GLY A 75 -1.91 15.25 1.20
CA GLY A 75 -0.93 16.06 0.47
C GLY A 75 0.50 15.53 0.50
N LYS A 76 0.81 14.46 1.24
CA LYS A 76 2.12 13.79 1.20
C LYS A 76 2.08 12.60 0.26
N THR A 77 3.09 12.54 -0.60
CA THR A 77 3.30 11.39 -1.48
C THR A 77 3.77 10.17 -0.69
N HIS A 78 3.21 8.99 -0.99
CA HIS A 78 3.66 7.72 -0.42
C HIS A 78 5.14 7.45 -0.75
N HIS A 79 5.93 6.87 0.18
CA HIS A 79 7.37 6.61 0.00
C HIS A 79 7.68 5.70 -1.19
N LEU A 80 6.73 4.88 -1.63
CA LEU A 80 6.83 4.11 -2.88
C LEU A 80 7.15 5.00 -4.10
N TYR A 81 6.73 6.27 -4.07
CA TYR A 81 6.87 7.24 -5.15
C TYR A 81 7.94 8.33 -4.90
N THR A 82 8.51 8.45 -3.69
CA THR A 82 9.47 9.54 -3.35
C THR A 82 10.73 9.50 -4.19
N CYS A 83 11.25 8.30 -4.47
CA CYS A 83 12.46 8.09 -5.25
C CYS A 83 12.18 7.54 -6.67
N VAL A 84 11.02 7.82 -7.27
CA VAL A 84 10.71 7.46 -8.66
C VAL A 84 11.27 8.51 -9.62
N ARG A 85 12.19 8.10 -10.49
CA ARG A 85 12.68 8.95 -11.58
C ARG A 85 11.69 8.95 -12.74
N PRO A 86 11.60 10.03 -13.54
CA PRO A 86 10.66 10.14 -14.65
C PRO A 86 11.14 9.36 -15.90
N ASN A 87 11.47 8.07 -15.73
CA ASN A 87 11.77 7.16 -16.82
C ASN A 87 10.81 5.97 -16.80
N ARG A 88 10.56 5.39 -17.98
CA ARG A 88 9.55 4.35 -18.17
C ARG A 88 9.76 3.12 -17.27
N ILE A 89 11.02 2.72 -17.03
CA ILE A 89 11.33 1.53 -16.25
C ILE A 89 11.05 1.76 -14.76
N ASP A 90 11.44 2.91 -14.21
CA ASP A 90 11.18 3.25 -12.81
C ASP A 90 9.69 3.48 -12.53
N ILE A 91 8.96 4.08 -13.47
CA ILE A 91 7.49 4.18 -13.38
C ILE A 91 6.86 2.78 -13.36
N LEU A 92 7.28 1.88 -14.26
CA LEU A 92 6.74 0.52 -14.33
C LEU A 92 7.04 -0.29 -13.06
N ARG A 93 8.23 -0.10 -12.48
CA ARG A 93 8.66 -0.66 -11.19
C ARG A 93 7.73 -0.23 -10.06
N ALA A 94 7.52 1.09 -9.92
CA ALA A 94 6.64 1.65 -8.91
C ALA A 94 5.18 1.22 -9.12
N GLU A 95 4.66 1.29 -10.35
CA GLU A 95 3.30 0.85 -10.69
C GLU A 95 3.07 -0.62 -10.32
N THR A 96 4.03 -1.51 -10.65
CA THR A 96 3.91 -2.92 -10.32
C THR A 96 3.85 -3.14 -8.81
N LYS A 97 4.72 -2.47 -8.06
CA LYS A 97 4.74 -2.55 -6.59
C LYS A 97 3.45 -1.97 -5.98
N ALA A 98 2.96 -0.84 -6.49
CA ALA A 98 1.70 -0.23 -6.05
C ALA A 98 0.50 -1.16 -6.31
N LYS A 99 0.48 -1.87 -7.45
CA LYS A 99 -0.55 -2.88 -7.72
C LYS A 99 -0.50 -4.04 -6.74
N LEU A 100 0.69 -4.50 -6.35
CA LEU A 100 0.83 -5.53 -5.33
C LEU A 100 0.36 -5.02 -3.97
N LEU A 101 0.80 -3.82 -3.57
CA LEU A 101 0.45 -3.18 -2.30
C LEU A 101 -1.07 -3.02 -2.14
N THR A 102 -1.74 -2.48 -3.16
CA THR A 102 -3.20 -2.27 -3.21
C THR A 102 -3.99 -3.52 -3.56
N GLY A 103 -3.31 -4.64 -3.88
CA GLY A 103 -3.95 -5.89 -4.30
C GLY A 103 -4.62 -5.88 -5.66
N THR A 104 -4.43 -4.82 -6.45
CA THR A 104 -4.90 -4.73 -7.84
C THR A 104 -4.00 -5.50 -8.81
N TYR A 105 -2.89 -6.09 -8.35
CA TYR A 105 -2.07 -7.01 -9.13
C TYR A 105 -2.77 -8.37 -9.24
N THR A 106 -3.22 -8.68 -10.45
CA THR A 106 -4.03 -9.86 -10.74
C THR A 106 -3.18 -11.15 -10.84
N VAL A 107 -3.00 -11.82 -9.71
CA VAL A 107 -2.47 -13.21 -9.62
C VAL A 107 -3.53 -14.24 -10.01
N GLN A 108 -3.14 -15.47 -10.39
CA GLN A 108 -4.10 -16.49 -10.86
C GLN A 108 -5.16 -16.83 -9.80
N ALA A 109 -4.81 -16.88 -8.51
CA ALA A 109 -5.81 -17.12 -7.47
C ALA A 109 -6.91 -16.05 -7.47
N ASN A 110 -6.55 -14.77 -7.63
CA ASN A 110 -7.53 -13.69 -7.74
C ASN A 110 -8.37 -13.83 -9.02
N ARG A 111 -7.75 -14.20 -10.15
CA ARG A 111 -8.50 -14.41 -11.40
C ARG A 111 -9.56 -15.51 -11.27
N ALA A 112 -9.21 -16.61 -10.60
CA ALA A 112 -10.13 -17.72 -10.38
C ALA A 112 -11.36 -17.32 -9.54
N VAL A 113 -11.21 -16.37 -8.61
CA VAL A 113 -12.31 -15.87 -7.78
C VAL A 113 -13.23 -14.90 -8.54
N PHE A 114 -12.66 -14.01 -9.36
CA PHE A 114 -13.42 -12.90 -9.97
C PHE A 114 -13.89 -13.15 -11.42
N ASN A 115 -13.42 -14.22 -12.07
CA ASN A 115 -13.84 -14.49 -13.44
C ASN A 115 -15.16 -15.28 -13.47
N GLN A 116 -16.02 -14.99 -14.45
CA GLN A 116 -17.28 -15.72 -14.67
C GLN A 116 -17.03 -17.15 -15.15
N TYR A 117 -15.88 -17.39 -15.79
CA TYR A 117 -15.46 -18.69 -16.30
C TYR A 117 -14.43 -19.34 -15.37
N ALA A 118 -14.38 -20.67 -15.38
CA ALA A 118 -13.37 -21.43 -14.66
C ALA A 118 -11.96 -21.03 -15.14
N VAL A 119 -11.20 -20.33 -14.29
CA VAL A 119 -9.79 -20.03 -14.48
C VAL A 119 -8.98 -20.90 -13.55
N ASN A 120 -7.90 -21.50 -14.06
CA ASN A 120 -6.97 -22.25 -13.24
C ASN A 120 -6.26 -21.30 -12.26
N SER A 121 -6.42 -21.53 -10.95
CA SER A 121 -5.77 -20.73 -9.91
C SER A 121 -4.28 -21.05 -9.72
N ILE A 122 -3.78 -22.14 -10.32
CA ILE A 122 -2.40 -22.61 -10.18
C ILE A 122 -1.42 -21.62 -10.82
N CYS A 123 -0.27 -21.44 -10.17
CA CYS A 123 0.80 -20.59 -10.64
C CYS A 123 1.36 -21.01 -11.98
N THR A 124 1.34 -20.08 -12.95
CA THR A 124 1.84 -20.31 -14.31
C THR A 124 3.35 -20.40 -14.40
N LEU A 125 4.08 -20.05 -13.33
CA LEU A 125 5.54 -20.14 -13.29
C LEU A 125 6.01 -21.55 -12.90
N CYS A 126 5.39 -22.18 -11.91
CA CYS A 126 5.83 -23.47 -11.38
C CYS A 126 4.83 -24.61 -11.58
N ASN A 127 3.57 -24.29 -11.86
CA ASN A 127 2.46 -25.24 -12.02
C ASN A 127 2.22 -26.16 -10.79
N THR A 128 2.61 -25.74 -9.58
CA THR A 128 2.52 -26.60 -8.38
C THR A 128 1.43 -26.22 -7.38
N GLU A 129 1.21 -24.92 -7.13
CA GLU A 129 0.26 -24.45 -6.11
C GLU A 129 -0.47 -23.17 -6.57
N PRO A 130 -1.56 -22.75 -5.92
CA PRO A 130 -2.28 -21.53 -6.28
C PRO A 130 -1.38 -20.29 -6.25
N GLU A 131 -1.46 -19.45 -7.28
CA GLU A 131 -0.73 -18.19 -7.33
C GLU A 131 -1.41 -17.15 -6.45
N CYS A 132 -1.13 -17.17 -5.15
CA CYS A 132 -1.44 -16.06 -4.25
C CYS A 132 -0.26 -15.08 -4.18
N ARG A 133 -0.44 -13.93 -3.52
CA ARG A 133 0.61 -12.91 -3.35
C ARG A 133 1.87 -13.48 -2.68
N VAL A 134 1.68 -14.26 -1.61
CA VAL A 134 2.76 -14.91 -0.86
C VAL A 134 3.51 -15.91 -1.73
N HIS A 135 2.78 -16.70 -2.54
CA HIS A 135 3.42 -17.61 -3.47
C HIS A 135 4.25 -16.86 -4.51
N PHE A 136 3.64 -15.88 -5.17
CA PHE A 136 4.25 -15.09 -6.24
C PHE A 136 5.54 -14.38 -5.79
N ILE A 137 5.52 -13.78 -4.60
CA ILE A 137 6.67 -13.07 -4.02
C ILE A 137 7.63 -14.07 -3.35
N ALA A 138 7.17 -14.83 -2.37
CA ALA A 138 8.04 -15.49 -1.39
C ALA A 138 8.22 -17.01 -1.54
N LYS A 139 7.36 -17.74 -2.27
CA LYS A 139 7.42 -19.22 -2.31
C LYS A 139 7.68 -19.85 -3.67
N CYS A 140 7.33 -19.19 -4.79
CA CYS A 140 7.43 -19.78 -6.13
C CYS A 140 8.84 -20.32 -6.43
N PRO A 141 9.01 -21.64 -6.70
CA PRO A 141 10.34 -22.23 -6.93
C PRO A 141 11.05 -21.67 -8.17
N THR A 142 10.30 -21.36 -9.23
CA THR A 142 10.83 -20.80 -10.49
C THR A 142 11.49 -19.42 -10.28
N SER A 143 11.16 -18.70 -9.21
CA SER A 143 11.77 -17.43 -8.86
C SER A 143 12.85 -17.54 -7.76
N ASN A 144 13.22 -18.75 -7.32
CA ASN A 144 14.24 -18.97 -6.27
C ASN A 144 15.55 -18.26 -6.57
N ALA A 145 16.12 -18.47 -7.76
CA ALA A 145 17.41 -17.86 -8.13
C ALA A 145 17.37 -16.32 -8.06
N VAL A 146 16.25 -15.70 -8.46
CA VAL A 146 16.05 -14.26 -8.32
C VAL A 146 15.92 -13.90 -6.84
N ARG A 147 15.06 -14.61 -6.10
CA ARG A 147 14.84 -14.37 -4.67
C ARG A 147 16.16 -14.45 -3.90
N ASP A 148 16.96 -15.49 -4.05
CA ASP A 148 18.22 -15.67 -3.33
C ASP A 148 19.22 -14.53 -3.62
N LYS A 149 19.33 -14.10 -4.88
CA LYS A 149 20.15 -12.94 -5.27
C LYS A 149 19.72 -11.66 -4.53
N TYR A 150 18.42 -11.41 -4.45
CA TYR A 150 17.92 -10.21 -3.76
C TYR A 150 17.93 -10.35 -2.25
N ARG A 151 17.67 -11.55 -1.70
CA ARG A 151 17.72 -11.82 -0.27
C ARG A 151 19.06 -11.42 0.33
N ALA A 152 20.17 -11.77 -0.30
CA ALA A 152 21.50 -11.36 0.18
C ALA A 152 21.65 -9.83 0.25
N ARG A 153 21.27 -9.11 -0.82
CA ARG A 153 21.32 -7.64 -0.88
C ARG A 153 20.37 -6.98 0.12
N LEU A 154 19.21 -7.58 0.33
CA LEU A 154 18.21 -7.11 1.29
C LEU A 154 18.68 -7.33 2.72
N LEU A 155 19.26 -8.49 3.04
CA LEU A 155 19.84 -8.75 4.35
C LEU A 155 20.95 -7.77 4.68
N GLU A 156 21.85 -7.50 3.73
CA GLU A 156 22.89 -6.48 3.89
C GLU A 156 22.27 -5.10 4.18
N CYS A 157 21.32 -4.67 3.35
CA CYS A 157 20.64 -3.39 3.53
C CYS A 157 19.92 -3.30 4.89
N LEU A 158 19.17 -4.33 5.28
CA LEU A 158 18.43 -4.35 6.55
C LEU A 158 19.36 -4.40 7.77
N SER A 159 20.51 -5.06 7.65
CA SER A 159 21.49 -5.17 8.74
C SER A 159 22.20 -3.85 9.01
N LEU A 160 22.45 -3.04 7.97
CA LEU A 160 23.01 -1.69 8.12
C LEU A 160 22.10 -0.74 8.89
N HIS A 161 20.79 -1.02 8.89
CA HIS A 161 19.75 -0.18 9.48
C HIS A 161 19.25 -0.73 10.83
N ALA A 162 20.08 -1.54 11.51
CA ALA A 162 19.93 -1.98 12.91
C ALA A 162 18.55 -2.60 13.25
N ARG A 163 17.98 -3.40 12.34
CA ARG A 163 16.82 -4.22 12.67
C ARG A 163 17.25 -5.39 13.55
N GLU A 164 16.47 -5.70 14.59
CA GLU A 164 16.84 -6.73 15.56
C GLU A 164 17.00 -8.13 14.93
N GLU A 165 16.25 -8.46 13.87
CA GLU A 165 16.20 -9.82 13.29
C GLU A 165 15.99 -9.82 11.75
N PRO A 166 16.92 -9.27 10.93
CA PRO A 166 16.74 -9.18 9.48
C PRO A 166 16.64 -10.55 8.80
N LEU A 167 17.30 -11.57 9.38
CA LEU A 167 17.29 -12.93 8.85
C LEU A 167 15.91 -13.59 8.95
N GLU A 168 15.24 -13.44 10.09
CA GLU A 168 13.89 -13.98 10.29
C GLU A 168 12.90 -13.32 9.33
N LEU A 169 12.98 -12.00 9.20
CA LEU A 169 12.12 -11.21 8.32
C LEU A 169 12.20 -11.66 6.85
N VAL A 170 13.41 -11.99 6.38
CA VAL A 170 13.65 -12.39 4.98
C VAL A 170 13.37 -13.88 4.73
N ASN A 171 13.50 -14.72 5.76
CA ASN A 171 13.26 -16.17 5.67
C ASN A 171 11.78 -16.53 5.87
N ASN A 172 11.03 -15.77 6.67
CA ASN A 172 9.60 -15.95 6.82
C ASN A 172 8.86 -15.47 5.55
N ALA A 173 8.09 -16.34 4.91
CA ALA A 173 7.42 -16.01 3.65
C ALA A 173 6.37 -14.89 3.80
N GLU A 174 5.63 -14.85 4.90
CA GLU A 174 4.61 -13.82 5.15
C GLU A 174 5.28 -12.47 5.44
N SER A 175 6.27 -12.45 6.34
CA SER A 175 6.99 -11.22 6.66
C SER A 175 7.76 -10.67 5.47
N PHE A 176 8.36 -11.54 4.64
CA PHE A 176 8.99 -11.14 3.39
C PHE A 176 7.96 -10.59 2.40
N THR A 177 6.78 -11.22 2.29
CA THR A 177 5.68 -10.73 1.46
C THR A 177 5.14 -9.38 1.94
N GLN A 178 5.22 -9.08 3.23
CA GLN A 178 4.87 -7.77 3.79
C GLN A 178 5.97 -6.72 3.53
N LEU A 179 7.23 -7.09 3.77
CA LEU A 179 8.40 -6.22 3.62
C LEU A 179 8.54 -5.65 2.21
N ILE A 180 8.37 -6.51 1.19
CA ILE A 180 8.60 -6.14 -0.21
C ILE A 180 7.66 -5.01 -0.70
N PRO A 181 6.33 -5.10 -0.56
CA PRO A 181 5.40 -4.05 -0.97
C PRO A 181 5.39 -2.84 -0.03
N GLU A 182 5.67 -3.03 1.27
CA GLU A 182 5.54 -1.98 2.29
C GLU A 182 6.59 -2.16 3.39
N SER A 183 7.71 -1.45 3.24
CA SER A 183 8.87 -1.58 4.12
C SER A 183 8.78 -0.76 5.40
N THR A 184 7.79 0.15 5.47
CA THR A 184 7.49 0.99 6.64
C THR A 184 6.43 0.39 7.54
N HIS A 185 5.87 -0.78 7.18
CA HIS A 185 4.80 -1.42 7.96
C HIS A 185 5.16 -1.65 9.43
N PRO A 186 4.25 -1.38 10.39
CA PRO A 186 4.50 -1.61 11.81
C PRO A 186 4.88 -3.06 12.14
N SER A 187 4.27 -4.04 11.45
CA SER A 187 4.62 -5.47 11.63
C SER A 187 6.03 -5.84 11.13
N VAL A 188 6.61 -5.00 10.27
CA VAL A 188 7.95 -5.19 9.71
C VAL A 188 9.02 -4.47 10.54
N ASN A 189 8.66 -3.35 11.16
CA ASN A 189 9.58 -2.47 11.86
C ASN A 189 9.46 -2.50 13.40
N LYS A 190 8.55 -3.29 13.96
CA LYS A 190 8.25 -3.33 15.40
C LYS A 190 8.09 -1.89 15.98
N GLY A 191 7.45 -1.00 15.22
CA GLY A 191 7.22 0.40 15.61
C GLY A 191 8.36 1.41 15.34
N HIS A 192 9.50 1.00 14.80
CA HIS A 192 10.65 1.88 14.55
C HIS A 192 10.78 2.23 13.06
N LEU A 193 10.29 3.40 12.66
CA LEU A 193 10.41 3.84 11.27
C LEU A 193 11.88 4.14 10.90
N PRO A 194 12.44 3.50 9.87
CA PRO A 194 13.78 3.82 9.40
C PRO A 194 13.83 5.25 8.83
N PRO A 195 14.98 5.94 8.93
CA PRO A 195 15.21 7.21 8.25
C PRO A 195 14.84 7.18 6.76
N GLU A 196 14.33 8.29 6.24
CA GLU A 196 13.80 8.40 4.86
C GLU A 196 14.80 7.95 3.78
N LYS A 197 16.09 8.28 3.94
CA LYS A 197 17.16 7.87 3.00
C LYS A 197 17.34 6.35 2.92
N GLU A 198 17.09 5.66 4.03
CA GLU A 198 17.19 4.21 4.13
C GLU A 198 15.98 3.56 3.46
N VAL A 199 14.79 4.11 3.70
CA VAL A 199 13.55 3.72 2.99
C VAL A 199 13.77 3.81 1.49
N ASP A 200 14.27 4.93 0.97
CA ASP A 200 14.50 5.10 -0.47
C ASP A 200 15.46 4.04 -1.06
N SER A 201 16.53 3.70 -0.32
CA SER A 201 17.52 2.71 -0.76
C SER A 201 16.93 1.30 -0.81
N MET A 202 16.17 0.93 0.22
CA MET A 202 15.42 -0.32 0.26
C MET A 202 14.34 -0.37 -0.84
N GLU A 203 13.61 0.72 -1.04
CA GLU A 203 12.54 0.84 -2.03
C GLU A 203 13.03 0.63 -3.47
N LEU A 204 14.24 1.11 -3.80
CA LEU A 204 14.87 0.81 -5.09
C LEU A 204 15.08 -0.69 -5.28
N LEU A 205 15.61 -1.39 -4.27
CA LEU A 205 15.85 -2.84 -4.31
C LEU A 205 14.54 -3.63 -4.44
N PHE A 206 13.53 -3.30 -3.63
CA PHE A 206 12.24 -3.99 -3.64
C PHE A 206 11.51 -3.85 -4.99
N ARG A 207 11.52 -2.64 -5.56
CA ARG A 207 10.94 -2.37 -6.86
C ARG A 207 11.64 -3.12 -7.98
N GLU A 208 12.97 -3.20 -7.94
CA GLU A 208 13.77 -3.96 -8.89
C GLU A 208 13.41 -5.46 -8.84
N TYR A 209 13.38 -6.02 -7.63
CA TYR A 209 13.01 -7.41 -7.37
C TYR A 209 11.62 -7.76 -7.93
N ILE A 210 10.60 -6.97 -7.58
CA ILE A 210 9.22 -7.18 -8.02
C ILE A 210 9.09 -7.12 -9.53
N LEU A 211 9.77 -6.16 -10.20
CA LEU A 211 9.69 -6.06 -11.65
C LEU A 211 10.28 -7.32 -12.31
N ILE A 212 11.41 -7.85 -11.81
CA ILE A 212 12.03 -9.04 -12.39
C ILE A 212 11.10 -10.24 -12.28
N ILE A 213 10.50 -10.50 -11.11
CA ILE A 213 9.55 -11.60 -10.95
C ILE A 213 8.32 -11.40 -11.86
N ARG A 214 7.81 -10.18 -11.98
CA ARG A 214 6.72 -9.88 -12.92
C ARG A 214 7.13 -10.19 -14.36
N LEU A 215 8.32 -9.81 -14.80
CA LEU A 215 8.78 -10.06 -16.17
C LEU A 215 8.93 -11.56 -16.45
N LEU A 216 9.40 -12.35 -15.47
CA LEU A 216 9.41 -13.81 -15.57
C LEU A 216 8.00 -14.34 -15.79
N ARG A 217 7.03 -13.89 -14.99
CA ARG A 217 5.62 -14.29 -15.13
C ARG A 217 5.03 -13.91 -16.48
N CYS A 218 5.26 -12.67 -16.93
CA CYS A 218 4.79 -12.22 -18.24
C CYS A 218 5.35 -13.07 -19.38
N ARG A 219 6.62 -13.48 -19.29
CA ARG A 219 7.25 -14.35 -20.29
C ARG A 219 6.58 -15.72 -20.35
N GLU A 220 6.31 -16.35 -19.21
CA GLU A 220 5.63 -17.66 -19.19
C GLU A 220 4.19 -17.55 -19.69
N LEU A 221 3.46 -16.49 -19.31
CA LEU A 221 2.11 -16.25 -19.82
C LEU A 221 2.08 -16.10 -21.34
N ALA A 222 3.08 -15.43 -21.93
CA ALA A 222 3.18 -15.24 -23.36
C ALA A 222 3.50 -16.53 -24.15
N LYS A 223 3.99 -17.59 -23.50
CA LYS A 223 4.19 -18.91 -24.14
C LYS A 223 2.91 -19.75 -24.20
N GLY A 224 1.97 -19.48 -23.30
CA GLY A 224 0.73 -20.25 -23.15
C GLY A 224 -0.47 -19.66 -23.89
N SER A 225 -0.31 -18.53 -24.58
CA SER A 225 -1.32 -17.80 -25.35
C SER A 225 -1.01 -17.84 -26.83
#